data_AF-A0A967ZGE3-F1
#
_entry.id   AF-A0A967ZGE3-F1
#
_cell.length_a   1.000
_cell.length_b   1.000
_cell.length_c   1.000
_cell.angle_alpha   90.00
_cell.angle_beta   90.00
_cell.angle_gamma   90.00
#
_symmetry.space_group_name_H-M   'P 1'
#
loop_
_entity.id
_entity.type
_entity.pdbx_description
1 polymer ?
#
loop_
_entity_poly.entity_id
_entity_poly.type
_entity_poly.pdbx_seq_one_letter_code
_entity_poly.pdbx_strand_id
1 'polypeptide(L)'
;VRAGVELNWEVTLFDREVDDLIGSANGVRINTENTVDFQGFEAAFSAQFNPEWRGTLSYTDTEARERGSSDQVVGIPEQTLKIGLRYE
;
A
#
# COMPACT_ATOMS: atom_id res chain seq x y z
N VAL A 1 -15.51 -35.19 -2.95
CA VAL A 1 -14.86 -33.90 -3.24
C VAL A 1 -14.25 -33.41 -1.94
N ARG A 2 -12.92 -33.21 -1.84
CA ARG A 2 -12.34 -32.67 -0.60
C ARG A 2 -12.80 -31.22 -0.47
N ALA A 3 -13.69 -30.95 0.49
CA ALA A 3 -14.02 -29.61 0.91
C ALA A 3 -12.84 -29.06 1.71
N GLY A 4 -11.86 -28.50 1.01
CA GLY A 4 -10.75 -27.78 1.62
C GLY A 4 -10.83 -26.32 1.21
N VAL A 5 -10.61 -25.43 2.17
CA VAL A 5 -10.41 -24.00 1.86
C VAL A 5 -9.05 -23.89 1.17
N GLU A 6 -9.04 -23.34 -0.04
CA GLU A 6 -7.79 -22.97 -0.72
C GLU A 6 -7.46 -21.53 -0.34
N LEU A 7 -6.32 -21.32 0.32
CA LEU A 7 -5.84 -20.01 0.76
C LEU A 7 -4.52 -19.67 0.07
N ASN A 8 -4.50 -18.54 -0.62
CA ASN A 8 -3.29 -17.93 -1.16
C ASN A 8 -3.06 -16.60 -0.43
N TRP A 9 -1.81 -16.33 -0.04
CA TRP A 9 -1.47 -15.11 0.69
C TRP A 9 -0.08 -14.60 0.30
N GLU A 10 0.10 -13.29 0.41
CA GLU A 10 1.37 -12.59 0.23
C GLU A 10 1.46 -11.44 1.22
N VAL A 11 2.64 -11.23 1.80
CA VAL A 11 2.95 -10.08 2.66
C VAL A 11 4.30 -9.52 2.26
N THR A 12 4.36 -8.21 2.05
CA THR A 12 5.56 -7.48 1.66
C THR A 12 5.81 -6.36 2.66
N LEU A 13 7.01 -6.31 3.23
CA LEU A 13 7.49 -5.16 4.01
C LEU A 13 8.28 -4.25 3.06
N PHE A 14 8.14 -2.93 3.22
CA PHE A 14 8.91 -1.98 2.44
C PHE A 14 9.46 -0.83 3.30
N ASP A 15 10.61 -0.34 2.86
CA ASP A 15 11.28 0.86 3.33
C ASP A 15 11.89 1.53 2.09
N ARG A 16 11.54 2.79 1.85
CA ARG A 16 11.89 3.52 0.64
C ARG A 16 12.08 5.00 0.94
N GLU A 17 13.26 5.51 0.63
CA GLU A 17 13.56 6.94 0.58
C GLU A 17 13.42 7.46 -0.86
N VAL A 18 12.85 8.65 -1.02
CA VAL A 18 12.81 9.37 -2.30
C VAL A 18 13.38 10.77 -2.09
N ASP A 19 14.61 10.97 -2.55
CA ASP A 19 15.28 12.27 -2.60
C ASP A 19 14.99 13.04 -3.88
N ASP A 20 15.49 14.27 -3.96
CA ASP A 20 15.47 15.13 -5.16
C ASP A 20 14.04 15.42 -5.68
N LEU A 21 13.09 15.60 -4.76
CA LEU A 21 11.69 15.82 -5.13
C LEU A 21 11.51 17.04 -6.03
N ILE A 22 10.66 16.92 -7.05
CA ILE A 22 10.44 17.97 -8.04
C ILE A 22 9.62 19.11 -7.43
N GLY A 23 10.27 20.25 -7.22
CA GLY A 23 9.65 21.50 -6.81
C GLY A 23 9.50 22.52 -7.95
N SER A 24 9.35 23.79 -7.60
CA SER A 24 9.29 24.90 -8.54
C SER A 24 10.05 26.11 -7.98
N ALA A 25 10.92 26.70 -8.81
CA ALA A 25 11.60 27.96 -8.53
C ALA A 25 11.56 28.84 -9.78
N ASN A 26 11.09 30.08 -9.65
CA ASN A 26 11.00 31.05 -10.76
C ASN A 26 10.25 30.50 -12.00
N GLY A 27 9.22 29.67 -11.80
CA GLY A 27 8.44 29.07 -12.89
C GLY A 27 9.11 27.89 -13.60
N VAL A 28 10.25 27.40 -13.10
CA VAL A 28 10.98 26.25 -13.63
C VAL A 28 10.93 25.11 -12.62
N ARG A 29 10.80 23.87 -13.11
CA ARG A 29 10.87 22.66 -12.28
C ARG A 29 12.32 22.36 -11.93
N ILE A 30 12.58 22.16 -10.64
CA ILE A 30 13.91 21.85 -10.10
C ILE A 30 13.81 20.64 -9.17
N ASN A 31 14.90 19.88 -9.05
CA ASN A 31 15.05 18.97 -7.94
C ASN A 31 15.33 19.78 -6.69
N THR A 32 14.60 19.50 -5.62
CA THR A 32 14.75 20.15 -4.32
C THR A 32 15.54 19.25 -3.40
N GLU A 33 16.07 19.81 -2.31
CA GLU A 33 16.69 19.02 -1.23
C GLU A 33 15.65 18.29 -0.35
N ASN A 34 14.37 18.34 -0.72
CA ASN A 34 13.31 17.67 0.02
C ASN A 34 13.36 16.15 -0.24
N THR A 35 13.10 15.40 0.82
CA THR A 35 13.04 13.94 0.83
C THR A 35 11.72 13.51 1.44
N VAL A 36 11.14 12.43 0.92
CA VAL A 36 10.04 11.71 1.57
C VAL A 36 10.45 10.27 1.83
N ASP A 37 10.25 9.85 3.08
CA ASP A 37 10.48 8.50 3.57
C ASP A 37 9.15 7.74 3.60
N PHE A 38 9.18 6.50 3.11
CA PHE A 38 8.04 5.58 3.08
C PHE A 38 8.39 4.29 3.80
N GLN A 39 7.60 3.93 4.79
CA GLN A 39 7.72 2.65 5.47
C GLN A 39 6.35 2.02 5.66
N GLY A 40 6.29 0.70 5.64
CA GLY A 40 5.02 0.02 5.86
C GLY A 40 4.99 -1.41 5.35
N PHE A 41 3.78 -1.88 5.10
CA PHE A 41 3.55 -3.21 4.57
C PHE A 41 2.31 -3.31 3.72
N GLU A 42 2.31 -4.31 2.85
CA GLU A 42 1.18 -4.73 2.04
C GLU A 42 0.87 -6.19 2.35
N ALA A 43 -0.41 -6.51 2.47
CA ALA A 43 -0.90 -7.86 2.69
C ALA A 43 -2.05 -8.15 1.73
N ALA A 44 -1.96 -9.28 1.01
CA ALA A 44 -2.98 -9.75 0.11
C ALA A 44 -3.36 -11.19 0.46
N PHE A 45 -4.66 -11.46 0.56
CA PHE A 45 -5.22 -12.77 0.82
C PHE A 45 -6.31 -13.08 -0.20
N SER A 46 -6.35 -14.32 -0.67
CA SER A 46 -7.46 -14.86 -1.45
C SER A 46 -7.83 -16.24 -0.94
N ALA A 47 -9.13 -16.47 -0.72
CA ALA A 47 -9.64 -17.73 -0.23
C ALA A 47 -10.79 -18.24 -1.11
N GLN A 48 -10.74 -19.51 -1.52
CA GLN A 48 -11.88 -20.25 -2.05
C GLN A 48 -12.49 -21.04 -0.88
N PHE A 49 -13.64 -20.59 -0.37
CA PHE A 49 -14.26 -21.20 0.81
C PHE A 49 -14.97 -22.51 0.46
N ASN A 50 -15.62 -22.53 -0.70
CA ASN A 50 -16.29 -23.67 -1.33
C ASN A 50 -16.37 -23.39 -2.86
N PRO A 51 -16.89 -24.31 -3.69
CA PRO A 51 -16.92 -24.09 -5.15
C PRO A 51 -17.64 -22.82 -5.61
N GLU A 52 -18.57 -22.28 -4.82
CA GLU A 52 -19.42 -21.14 -5.19
C GLU A 52 -18.88 -19.80 -4.64
N TRP A 53 -18.14 -19.84 -3.54
CA TRP A 53 -17.69 -18.63 -2.84
C TRP A 53 -16.19 -18.42 -2.88
N ARG A 54 -15.80 -17.22 -3.34
CA ARG A 54 -14.43 -16.72 -3.30
C ARG A 54 -14.34 -15.36 -2.62
N GLY A 55 -13.38 -15.22 -1.71
CA GLY A 55 -13.04 -13.98 -1.02
C GLY A 55 -11.66 -13.45 -1.41
N THR A 56 -11.52 -12.13 -1.35
CA THR A 56 -10.25 -11.41 -1.46
C THR A 56 -10.18 -10.32 -0.40
N LEU A 57 -8.99 -10.12 0.16
CA LEU A 57 -8.67 -9.10 1.14
C LEU A 57 -7.33 -8.49 0.76
N SER A 58 -7.26 -7.18 0.66
CA SER A 58 -6.00 -6.44 0.51
C SER A 58 -5.94 -5.36 1.57
N TYR A 59 -4.81 -5.27 2.25
CA TYR A 59 -4.55 -4.26 3.26
C TYR A 59 -3.17 -3.66 3.03
N THR A 60 -3.09 -2.34 3.10
CA THR A 60 -1.84 -1.59 3.02
C THR A 60 -1.79 -0.64 4.19
N ASP A 61 -0.67 -0.65 4.91
CA ASP A 61 -0.30 0.34 5.91
C ASP A 61 0.94 1.07 5.40
N THR A 62 0.92 2.40 5.39
CA THR A 62 1.98 3.23 4.80
C THR A 62 2.16 4.50 5.61
N GLU A 63 3.28 4.59 6.30
CA GLU A 63 3.74 5.85 6.85
C GLU A 63 4.60 6.55 5.79
N ALA A 64 4.19 7.75 5.38
CA ALA A 64 4.89 8.58 4.41
C ALA A 64 5.15 9.95 5.02
N ARG A 65 6.41 10.30 5.26
CA ARG A 65 6.79 11.55 5.95
C ARG A 65 7.85 12.32 5.19
N GLU A 66 7.71 13.64 5.14
CA GLU A 66 8.78 14.52 4.68
C GLU A 66 9.89 14.58 5.74
N ARG A 67 11.15 14.71 5.31
CA ARG A 67 12.30 14.78 6.23
C ARG A 67 12.15 15.94 7.22
N GLY A 68 12.18 15.62 8.51
CA GLY A 68 12.00 16.60 9.60
C GLY A 68 10.55 16.89 9.98
N SER A 69 9.59 16.25 9.31
CA SER A 69 8.17 16.30 9.66
C SER A 69 7.72 15.01 10.36
N SER A 70 6.77 15.14 11.28
CA SER A 70 6.02 14.00 11.84
C SER A 70 4.72 13.73 11.08
N ASP A 71 4.36 14.60 10.16
CA ASP A 71 3.04 14.61 9.52
C ASP A 71 3.03 13.71 8.29
N GLN A 72 1.91 13.02 8.11
CA GLN A 72 1.67 12.21 6.92
C GLN A 72 1.59 13.09 5.66
N VAL A 73 2.26 12.66 4.60
CA VAL A 73 2.18 13.30 3.28
C VAL A 73 0.74 13.26 2.76
N VAL A 74 0.23 14.44 2.38
CA VAL A 74 -1.13 14.59 1.85
C VAL A 74 -1.30 13.76 0.57
N GLY A 75 -2.40 13.02 0.49
CA GLY A 75 -2.73 12.20 -0.68
C GLY A 75 -2.17 10.77 -0.61
N ILE A 76 -1.45 10.43 0.45
CA ILE A 76 -0.95 9.07 0.72
C ILE A 76 -1.68 8.55 1.97
N PRO A 77 -2.70 7.69 1.81
CA PRO A 77 -3.44 7.16 2.95
C PRO A 77 -2.52 6.35 3.86
N GLU A 78 -2.62 6.56 5.17
CA GLU A 78 -1.91 5.71 6.14
C GLU A 78 -2.38 4.26 6.05
N GLN A 79 -3.67 4.05 5.80
CA GLN A 79 -4.27 2.72 5.76
C GLN A 79 -5.28 2.63 4.62
N THR A 80 -5.20 1.53 3.87
CA THR A 80 -6.20 1.19 2.85
C THR A 80 -6.63 -0.26 3.03
N LEU A 81 -7.94 -0.49 3.04
CA LEU A 81 -8.54 -1.80 3.14
C LEU A 81 -9.47 -2.03 1.95
N LYS A 82 -9.29 -3.15 1.25
CA LYS A 82 -10.17 -3.60 0.18
C LYS A 82 -10.64 -5.03 0.46
N ILE A 83 -11.94 -5.24 0.37
CA ILE A 83 -12.59 -6.54 0.55
C ILE A 83 -13.41 -6.82 -0.70
N GLY A 84 -13.31 -8.03 -1.22
CA GLY A 84 -14.12 -8.52 -2.33
C GLY A 84 -14.69 -9.90 -2.01
N LEU A 85 -15.97 -10.09 -2.30
CA LEU A 85 -16.66 -11.36 -2.16
C LEU A 85 -17.41 -11.65 -3.46
N ARG A 86 -17.26 -12.87 -3.98
CA ARG A 86 -17.90 -13.33 -5.20
C ARG A 86 -18.63 -14.65 -4.94
N TYR A 87 -19.85 -14.71 -5.46
CA TYR A 87 -20.69 -15.90 -5.54
C TYR A 87 -20.87 -16.28 -7.01
N GLU A 88 -20.77 -17.57 -7.34
CA GLU A 88 -21.04 -18.14 -8.67
C GLU A 88 -22.31 -18.99 -8.69
#